data_AF-A0A7F8Q7V2-F1
#
_entry.id   AF-A0A7F8Q7V2-F1
#
_cell.length_a   1.000
_cell.length_b   1.000
_cell.length_c   1.000
_cell.angle_alpha   90.00
_cell.angle_beta   90.00
_cell.angle_gamma   90.00
#
_symmetry.space_group_name_H-M   'P 1'
#
loop_
_entity.id
_entity.type
_entity.pdbx_description
1 polymer ?
#
loop_
_entity_poly.entity_id
_entity_poly.type
_entity_poly.pdbx_seq_one_letter_code
_entity_poly.pdbx_strand_id
1 'polypeptide(L)'
;MDSEWRWGFCRNLRDWSSYFSTIAVFCCEAVFHRSLSKNSQEKKNFEDYLEMMELDIGDASQVYIAFLVYLDLMESKSWHEVNCVGLPDLQLICLVGTEIEGEGLQTVVPTPITASLSHNRIREILKASRKLQGDPDLPMSFTLAIVESDSTIVYYKLTDGFMLPDPQNISLRR
;
A
#
# COMPACT_ATOMS: atom_id res chain seq x y z
N MET A 1 -35.55 2.23 -0.30
CA MET A 1 -34.72 1.44 0.64
C MET A 1 -33.33 1.47 0.06
N ASP A 2 -32.45 2.30 0.61
CA ASP A 2 -30.96 2.25 0.49
C ASP A 2 -30.33 3.59 0.88
N SER A 3 -30.71 4.10 2.05
CA SER A 3 -30.07 5.28 2.66
C SER A 3 -29.76 5.10 4.15
N GLU A 4 -29.89 3.87 4.66
CA GLU A 4 -29.73 3.56 6.09
C GLU A 4 -28.30 3.11 6.47
N TRP A 5 -27.43 2.87 5.50
CA TRP A 5 -26.04 2.47 5.77
C TRP A 5 -25.10 3.65 6.09
N ARG A 6 -25.47 4.90 5.75
CA ARG A 6 -24.60 6.08 5.95
C ARG A 6 -24.53 6.61 7.39
N TRP A 7 -25.41 6.17 8.30
CA TRP A 7 -25.44 6.65 9.69
C TRP A 7 -25.22 5.56 10.75
N GLY A 8 -25.21 4.29 10.34
CA GLY A 8 -24.93 3.16 11.24
C GLY A 8 -23.44 3.05 11.62
N PHE A 9 -22.53 3.37 10.70
CA PHE A 9 -21.09 3.19 10.91
C PHE A 9 -20.48 4.29 11.81
N CYS A 10 -20.99 5.52 11.76
CA CYS A 10 -20.52 6.62 12.62
C CYS A 10 -20.86 6.44 14.12
N ARG A 11 -21.77 5.53 14.48
CA ARG A 11 -22.10 5.27 15.89
C ARG A 11 -21.13 4.31 16.58
N ASN A 12 -20.43 3.46 15.84
CA ASN A 12 -19.43 2.53 16.38
C ASN A 12 -17.99 3.08 16.42
N LEU A 13 -17.73 4.22 15.77
CA LEU A 13 -16.43 4.92 15.87
C LEU A 13 -16.06 5.36 17.30
N ARG A 14 -17.04 5.43 18.21
CA ARG A 14 -16.81 5.79 19.62
C ARG A 14 -16.30 4.63 20.48
N ASP A 15 -16.53 3.38 20.08
CA ASP A 15 -15.99 2.19 20.76
C ASP A 15 -14.57 1.83 20.26
N TRP A 16 -14.20 2.27 19.06
CA TRP A 16 -12.87 2.03 18.47
C TRP A 16 -11.80 3.05 18.88
N SER A 17 -12.17 4.05 19.69
CA SER A 17 -11.21 4.99 20.31
C SER A 17 -10.14 4.30 21.17
N SER A 18 -10.38 3.05 21.57
CA SER A 18 -9.47 2.25 22.39
C SER A 18 -8.37 1.54 21.57
N TYR A 19 -8.56 1.40 20.25
CA TYR A 19 -7.72 0.58 19.37
C TYR A 19 -6.92 1.39 18.33
N PHE A 20 -7.29 2.64 18.08
CA PHE A 20 -6.55 3.50 17.17
C PHE A 20 -5.51 4.34 17.91
N SER A 21 -4.25 4.25 17.48
CA SER A 21 -3.24 5.26 17.81
C SER A 21 -3.78 6.65 17.44
N THR A 22 -3.49 7.68 18.24
CA THR A 22 -3.93 9.07 18.05
C THR A 22 -3.70 9.59 16.62
N ILE A 23 -2.68 9.05 15.93
CA ILE A 23 -2.33 9.37 14.54
C ILE A 23 -3.36 8.82 13.53
N ALA A 24 -3.87 7.60 13.73
CA ALA A 24 -4.86 7.00 12.86
C ALA A 24 -6.23 7.67 13.00
N VAL A 25 -6.58 8.12 14.22
CA VAL A 25 -7.75 8.98 14.45
C VAL A 25 -7.58 10.31 13.72
N PHE A 26 -6.41 10.93 13.78
CA PHE A 26 -6.13 12.20 13.07
C PHE A 26 -6.17 12.04 11.54
N CYS A 27 -5.65 10.94 10.99
CA CYS A 27 -5.72 10.68 9.55
C CYS A 27 -7.15 10.34 9.12
N CYS A 28 -7.88 9.52 9.89
CA CYS A 28 -9.26 9.21 9.61
C CYS A 28 -10.13 10.48 9.74
N GLU A 29 -9.89 11.34 10.73
CA GLU A 29 -10.57 12.62 10.91
C GLU A 29 -10.17 13.63 9.83
N ALA A 30 -8.90 13.70 9.42
CA ALA A 30 -8.47 14.55 8.30
C ALA A 30 -9.08 14.10 6.97
N VAL A 31 -9.08 12.80 6.67
CA VAL A 31 -9.71 12.22 5.47
C VAL A 31 -11.24 12.40 5.52
N PHE A 32 -11.88 12.16 6.67
CA PHE A 32 -13.32 12.32 6.86
C PHE A 32 -13.77 13.79 6.80
N HIS A 33 -13.01 14.72 7.40
CA HIS A 33 -13.29 16.15 7.38
C HIS A 33 -12.99 16.78 6.00
N ARG A 34 -12.09 16.18 5.20
CA ARG A 34 -11.92 16.51 3.76
C ARG A 34 -13.03 15.91 2.89
N SER A 35 -13.52 14.71 3.22
CA SER A 35 -14.57 14.00 2.45
C SER A 35 -15.97 14.64 2.51
N LEU A 36 -16.18 15.68 3.33
CA LEU A 36 -17.35 16.55 3.22
C LEU A 36 -17.28 17.52 2.02
N SER A 37 -16.14 17.57 1.33
CA SER A 37 -15.97 18.20 0.02
C SER A 37 -16.28 17.21 -1.10
N LYS A 38 -17.08 17.62 -2.08
CA LYS A 38 -17.72 16.76 -3.10
C LYS A 38 -16.78 16.35 -4.26
N ASN A 39 -15.57 15.88 -3.99
CA ASN A 39 -14.68 15.39 -5.06
C ASN A 39 -14.82 13.87 -5.24
N SER A 40 -15.07 13.43 -6.48
CA SER A 40 -15.19 12.00 -6.84
C SER A 40 -13.93 11.20 -6.49
N GLN A 41 -12.76 11.83 -6.55
CA GLN A 41 -11.48 11.20 -6.20
C GLN A 41 -11.32 10.98 -4.70
N GLU A 42 -11.71 11.95 -3.86
CA GLU A 42 -11.61 11.82 -2.40
C GLU A 42 -12.56 10.75 -1.85
N LYS A 43 -13.73 10.59 -2.50
CA LYS A 43 -14.66 9.49 -2.18
C LYS A 43 -14.06 8.12 -2.50
N LYS A 44 -13.35 7.99 -3.63
CA LYS A 44 -12.66 6.76 -4.02
C LYS A 44 -11.55 6.41 -3.01
N ASN A 45 -10.72 7.38 -2.63
CA ASN A 45 -9.64 7.15 -1.65
C ASN A 45 -10.18 6.64 -0.29
N PHE A 46 -11.35 7.13 0.14
CA PHE A 46 -12.00 6.65 1.37
C PHE A 46 -12.60 5.25 1.23
N GLU A 47 -13.20 4.93 0.07
CA GLU A 47 -13.68 3.57 -0.24
C GLU A 47 -12.51 2.57 -0.24
N ASP A 48 -11.38 2.92 -0.85
CA ASP A 48 -10.18 2.06 -0.89
C ASP A 48 -9.56 1.89 0.51
N TYR A 49 -9.61 2.92 1.37
CA TYR A 49 -9.19 2.79 2.78
C TYR A 49 -10.08 1.82 3.57
N LEU A 50 -11.40 1.89 3.36
CA LEU A 50 -12.33 0.96 3.99
C LEU A 50 -12.11 -0.46 3.48
N GLU A 51 -11.87 -0.65 2.18
CA GLU A 51 -11.54 -1.95 1.62
C GLU A 51 -10.25 -2.52 2.24
N MET A 52 -9.20 -1.71 2.41
CA MET A 52 -7.99 -2.12 3.13
C MET A 52 -8.25 -2.53 4.58
N MET A 53 -9.20 -1.88 5.27
CA MET A 53 -9.64 -2.27 6.62
C MET A 53 -10.46 -3.56 6.61
N GLU A 54 -11.31 -3.78 5.61
CA GLU A 54 -12.16 -4.96 5.47
C GLU A 54 -11.37 -6.23 5.14
N LEU A 55 -10.14 -6.09 4.61
CA LEU A 55 -9.24 -7.21 4.39
C LEU A 55 -8.90 -7.98 5.69
N ASP A 56 -9.11 -7.39 6.88
CA ASP A 56 -8.88 -8.01 8.20
C ASP A 56 -7.49 -8.68 8.32
N ILE A 57 -6.48 -8.06 7.71
CA ILE A 57 -5.13 -8.60 7.59
C ILE A 57 -4.11 -7.67 8.25
N GLY A 58 -3.42 -8.19 9.27
CA GLY A 58 -2.45 -7.45 10.06
C GLY A 58 -3.08 -6.54 11.12
N ASP A 59 -2.29 -5.61 11.67
CA ASP A 59 -2.75 -4.65 12.66
C ASP A 59 -3.24 -3.34 12.01
N ALA A 60 -3.95 -2.50 12.76
CA ALA A 60 -4.36 -1.15 12.30
C ALA A 60 -3.17 -0.31 11.78
N SER A 61 -1.96 -0.55 12.28
CA SER A 61 -0.74 0.06 11.76
C SER A 61 -0.43 -0.37 10.32
N GLN A 62 -0.62 -1.64 9.94
CA GLN A 62 -0.41 -2.12 8.57
C GLN A 62 -1.34 -1.40 7.59
N VAL A 63 -2.63 -1.30 7.94
CA VAL A 63 -3.62 -0.57 7.13
C VAL A 63 -3.19 0.89 6.96
N TYR A 64 -2.76 1.54 8.04
CA TYR A 64 -2.27 2.92 7.98
C TYR A 64 -1.05 3.08 7.06
N ILE A 65 -0.06 2.20 7.19
CA ILE A 65 1.14 2.19 6.33
C ILE A 65 0.75 1.94 4.86
N ALA A 66 -0.15 0.99 4.60
CA ALA A 66 -0.64 0.69 3.25
C ALA A 66 -1.37 1.88 2.64
N PHE A 67 -2.19 2.57 3.42
CA PHE A 67 -2.91 3.75 2.97
C PHE A 67 -1.98 4.92 2.62
N LEU A 68 -0.93 5.17 3.42
CA LEU A 68 0.07 6.18 3.10
C LEU A 68 0.77 5.90 1.76
N VAL A 69 1.13 4.64 1.52
CA VAL A 69 1.75 4.23 0.26
C VAL A 69 0.76 4.36 -0.90
N TYR A 70 -0.50 3.97 -0.72
CA TYR A 70 -1.55 4.14 -1.73
C TYR A 70 -1.68 5.62 -2.14
N LEU A 71 -1.74 6.54 -1.17
CA LEU A 71 -1.83 7.96 -1.44
C LEU A 71 -0.60 8.46 -2.21
N ASP A 72 0.61 8.03 -1.85
CA ASP A 72 1.81 8.42 -2.58
C ASP A 72 1.82 7.85 -4.02
N LEU A 73 1.38 6.60 -4.22
CA LEU A 73 1.27 6.03 -5.56
C LEU A 73 0.25 6.79 -6.43
N MET A 74 -0.90 7.15 -5.87
CA MET A 74 -1.96 7.84 -6.61
C MET A 74 -1.69 9.34 -6.80
N GLU A 75 -1.24 10.05 -5.76
CA GLU A 75 -1.07 11.51 -5.79
C GLU A 75 0.34 11.93 -6.25
N SER A 76 1.39 11.25 -5.80
CA SER A 76 2.79 11.61 -6.09
C SER A 76 3.28 10.92 -7.36
N LYS A 77 3.09 9.60 -7.46
CA LYS A 77 3.48 8.81 -8.64
C LYS A 77 2.44 8.82 -9.76
N SER A 78 1.22 9.27 -9.49
CA SER A 78 0.13 9.34 -10.49
C SER A 78 -0.14 8.00 -11.18
N TRP A 79 -0.12 6.89 -10.43
CA TRP A 79 -0.44 5.57 -10.96
C TRP A 79 -1.85 5.54 -11.54
N HIS A 80 -2.02 4.77 -12.61
CA HIS A 80 -3.31 4.65 -13.30
C HIS A 80 -4.35 3.93 -12.43
N GLU A 81 -3.95 2.77 -11.89
CA GLU A 81 -4.80 1.95 -11.05
C GLU A 81 -3.96 1.26 -9.97
N VAL A 82 -4.47 1.27 -8.74
CA VAL A 82 -3.87 0.59 -7.58
C VAL A 82 -4.98 -0.19 -6.88
N ASN A 83 -4.78 -1.49 -6.76
CA ASN A 83 -5.68 -2.42 -6.09
C ASN A 83 -5.03 -2.93 -4.79
N CYS A 84 -5.83 -3.10 -3.75
CA CYS A 84 -5.36 -3.59 -2.47
C CYS A 84 -5.63 -5.08 -2.33
N VAL A 85 -4.59 -5.86 -2.08
CA VAL A 85 -4.69 -7.31 -1.92
C VAL A 85 -4.10 -7.72 -0.59
N GLY A 86 -4.93 -8.36 0.23
CA GLY A 86 -4.49 -8.96 1.47
C GLY A 86 -3.78 -10.30 1.24
N LEU A 87 -2.62 -10.48 1.87
CA LEU A 87 -1.93 -11.75 1.95
C LEU A 87 -2.07 -12.34 3.36
N PRO A 88 -3.13 -13.12 3.64
CA PRO A 88 -3.39 -13.67 4.97
C PRO A 88 -2.25 -14.60 5.44
N ASP A 89 -1.64 -15.35 4.53
CA ASP A 89 -0.49 -16.23 4.81
C ASP A 89 0.71 -15.48 5.40
N LEU A 90 0.84 -14.19 5.09
CA LEU A 90 1.97 -13.34 5.49
C LEU A 90 1.56 -12.22 6.45
N GLN A 91 0.26 -12.13 6.77
CA GLN A 91 -0.36 -11.07 7.57
C GLN A 91 0.06 -9.67 7.10
N LEU A 92 0.05 -9.46 5.78
CA LEU A 92 0.52 -8.25 5.11
C LEU A 92 -0.48 -7.83 4.04
N ILE A 93 -0.62 -6.53 3.84
CA ILE A 93 -1.36 -5.95 2.72
C ILE A 93 -0.35 -5.68 1.60
N CYS A 94 -0.75 -5.90 0.35
CA CYS A 94 0.02 -5.60 -0.83
C CYS A 94 -0.80 -4.69 -1.75
N LEU A 95 -0.15 -3.71 -2.35
CA LEU A 95 -0.72 -2.83 -3.34
C LEU A 95 -0.28 -3.33 -4.71
N VAL A 96 -1.22 -3.55 -5.61
CA VAL A 96 -0.97 -4.15 -6.90
C VAL A 96 -1.58 -3.26 -7.97
N GLY A 97 -0.78 -2.76 -8.88
CA GLY A 97 -1.24 -1.71 -9.79
C GLY A 97 -0.34 -1.49 -10.98
N THR A 98 -0.74 -0.57 -11.84
CA THR A 98 0.04 -0.16 -13.01
C THR A 98 0.31 1.33 -12.93
N GLU A 99 1.58 1.71 -13.15
CA GLU A 99 1.96 3.11 -13.24
C GLU A 99 1.40 3.73 -14.51
N ILE A 100 1.57 3.03 -15.64
CA ILE A 100 1.09 3.45 -16.96
C ILE A 100 0.10 2.40 -17.49
N GLU A 101 -1.00 2.87 -18.10
CA GLU A 101 -1.98 2.01 -18.75
C GLU A 101 -1.30 1.14 -19.83
N GLY A 102 -1.40 -0.18 -19.69
CA GLY A 102 -0.76 -1.15 -20.60
C GLY A 102 0.63 -1.63 -20.19
N GLU A 103 1.21 -1.11 -19.10
CA GLU A 103 2.39 -1.73 -18.47
C GLU A 103 2.03 -2.97 -17.63
N GLY A 104 3.03 -3.81 -17.38
CA GLY A 104 2.89 -4.97 -16.52
C GLY A 104 2.54 -4.58 -15.08
N LEU A 105 1.76 -5.44 -14.42
CA LEU A 105 1.29 -5.23 -13.07
C LEU A 105 2.47 -5.23 -12.08
N GLN A 106 2.63 -4.13 -11.34
CA GLN A 106 3.67 -3.98 -10.32
C GLN A 106 3.08 -4.26 -8.94
N THR A 107 3.83 -5.02 -8.13
CA THR A 107 3.47 -5.30 -6.74
C THR A 107 4.31 -4.44 -5.80
N VAL A 108 3.65 -3.61 -5.01
CA VAL A 108 4.23 -2.77 -3.97
C VAL A 108 3.82 -3.31 -2.60
N VAL A 109 4.79 -3.49 -1.71
CA VAL A 109 4.57 -4.01 -0.36
C VAL A 109 4.85 -2.90 0.65
N PRO A 110 3.81 -2.31 1.26
CA PRO A 110 3.96 -1.34 2.34
C PRO A 110 4.65 -2.00 3.53
N THR A 111 5.70 -1.38 4.07
CA THR A 111 6.46 -1.93 5.20
C THR A 111 6.90 -0.79 6.09
N PRO A 112 6.57 -0.79 7.39
CA PRO A 112 7.08 0.25 8.28
C PRO A 112 8.59 0.10 8.45
N ILE A 113 9.30 1.21 8.69
CA ILE A 113 10.74 1.19 8.97
C ILE A 113 11.14 0.30 10.16
N THR A 114 10.22 0.09 11.09
CA THR A 114 10.40 -0.77 12.27
C THR A 114 10.21 -2.26 11.96
N ALA A 115 9.68 -2.64 10.80
CA ALA A 115 9.48 -4.03 10.44
C ALA A 115 10.78 -4.71 10.00
N SER A 116 11.06 -5.87 10.59
CA SER A 116 12.15 -6.73 10.16
C SER A 116 11.74 -7.56 8.95
N LEU A 117 12.46 -7.41 7.84
CA LEU A 117 12.28 -8.20 6.63
C LEU A 117 13.34 -9.30 6.55
N SER A 118 12.96 -10.54 6.84
CA SER A 118 13.86 -11.70 6.75
C SER A 118 13.90 -12.27 5.33
N HIS A 119 14.98 -12.96 4.97
CA HIS A 119 15.10 -13.64 3.66
C HIS A 119 13.94 -14.61 3.38
N ASN A 120 13.44 -15.31 4.41
CA ASN A 120 12.28 -16.17 4.28
C ASN A 120 11.03 -15.36 3.92
N ARG A 121 10.82 -14.22 4.58
CA ARG A 121 9.68 -13.34 4.32
C ARG A 121 9.74 -12.74 2.91
N ILE A 122 10.91 -12.30 2.47
CA ILE A 122 11.15 -11.82 1.08
C ILE A 122 10.77 -12.91 0.08
N ARG A 123 11.20 -14.15 0.31
CA ARG A 123 10.89 -15.28 -0.58
C ARG A 123 9.40 -15.56 -0.66
N GLU A 124 8.70 -15.53 0.47
CA GLU A 124 7.25 -15.74 0.48
C GLU A 124 6.50 -14.59 -0.21
N ILE A 125 6.93 -13.35 -0.01
CA ILE A 125 6.39 -12.18 -0.73
C ILE A 125 6.59 -12.37 -2.23
N LEU A 126 7.80 -12.72 -2.69
CA LEU A 126 8.10 -12.99 -4.10
C LEU A 126 7.18 -14.07 -4.70
N LYS A 127 6.92 -15.16 -3.94
CA LYS A 127 5.98 -16.20 -4.35
C LYS A 127 4.55 -15.67 -4.46
N ALA A 128 4.12 -14.87 -3.49
CA ALA A 128 2.79 -14.27 -3.49
C ALA A 128 2.62 -13.28 -4.66
N SER A 129 3.60 -12.40 -4.89
CA SER A 129 3.62 -11.48 -6.04
C SER A 129 3.53 -12.22 -7.37
N ARG A 130 4.22 -13.37 -7.53
CA ARG A 130 4.07 -14.22 -8.73
C ARG A 130 2.65 -14.76 -8.90
N LYS A 131 2.01 -15.23 -7.82
CA LYS A 131 0.62 -15.68 -7.88
C LYS A 131 -0.33 -14.55 -8.30
N LEU A 132 -0.05 -13.33 -7.87
CA LEU A 132 -0.86 -12.15 -8.19
C LEU A 132 -0.67 -11.67 -9.63
N GLN A 133 0.56 -11.72 -10.17
CA GLN A 133 0.83 -11.35 -11.57
C GLN A 133 0.42 -12.44 -12.57
N GLY A 134 0.33 -13.71 -12.15
CA GLY A 134 -0.18 -14.81 -12.98
C GLY A 134 0.73 -15.25 -14.14
N ASP A 135 1.82 -14.52 -14.39
CA ASP A 135 2.76 -14.81 -15.47
C ASP A 135 4.01 -15.55 -14.93
N PRO A 136 4.26 -16.79 -15.37
CA PRO A 136 5.43 -17.57 -14.97
C PRO A 136 6.75 -17.09 -15.61
N ASP A 137 6.72 -16.29 -16.68
CA ASP A 137 7.90 -15.91 -17.47
C ASP A 137 8.52 -14.56 -17.03
N LEU A 138 7.81 -13.77 -16.22
CA LEU A 138 8.32 -12.50 -15.68
C LEU A 138 9.29 -12.73 -14.50
N PRO A 139 10.42 -12.00 -14.44
CA PRO A 139 11.33 -12.05 -13.31
C PRO A 139 10.60 -11.64 -12.04
N MET A 140 10.71 -12.47 -11.00
CA MET A 140 10.06 -12.29 -9.70
C MET A 140 10.56 -10.98 -9.11
N SER A 141 9.75 -9.93 -9.14
CA SER A 141 10.13 -8.65 -8.56
C SER A 141 8.97 -8.00 -7.84
N PHE A 142 9.28 -7.36 -6.72
CA PHE A 142 8.34 -6.56 -5.96
C PHE A 142 9.06 -5.33 -5.43
N THR A 143 8.31 -4.26 -5.22
CA THR A 143 8.83 -3.02 -4.66
C THR A 143 8.42 -2.93 -3.20
N LEU A 144 9.39 -2.84 -2.31
CA LEU A 144 9.15 -2.55 -0.90
C LEU A 144 8.97 -1.04 -0.73
N ALA A 145 7.83 -0.61 -0.21
CA ALA A 145 7.60 0.79 0.16
C ALA A 145 7.83 0.93 1.65
N ILE A 146 9.02 1.39 2.02
CA ILE A 146 9.42 1.60 3.42
C ILE A 146 8.87 2.95 3.87
N VAL A 147 8.00 2.93 4.88
CA VAL A 147 7.40 4.14 5.44
C VAL A 147 8.05 4.47 6.76
N GLU A 148 8.64 5.66 6.82
CA GLU A 148 9.24 6.22 8.02
C GLU A 148 8.19 6.96 8.89
N SER A 149 8.50 7.20 10.15
CA SER A 149 7.57 7.81 11.12
C SER A 149 7.19 9.26 10.80
N ASP A 150 8.00 9.93 9.97
CA ASP A 150 7.76 11.28 9.47
C ASP A 150 6.91 11.31 8.20
N SER A 151 6.32 10.16 7.80
CA SER A 151 5.59 9.91 6.56
C SER A 151 6.42 9.89 5.28
N THR A 152 7.75 9.91 5.37
CA THR A 152 8.62 9.70 4.21
C THR A 152 8.51 8.26 3.71
N ILE A 153 8.31 8.08 2.40
CA ILE A 153 8.18 6.77 1.77
C ILE A 153 9.36 6.54 0.82
N VAL A 154 10.05 5.41 1.01
CA VAL A 154 11.20 5.01 0.19
C VAL A 154 10.91 3.71 -0.52
N TYR A 155 11.06 3.71 -1.84
CA TYR A 155 10.80 2.56 -2.69
C TYR A 155 12.08 1.78 -2.97
N TYR A 156 12.11 0.50 -2.59
CA TYR A 156 13.20 -0.42 -2.85
C TYR A 156 12.70 -1.59 -3.72
N LYS A 157 13.18 -1.67 -4.96
CA LYS A 157 12.87 -2.81 -5.82
C LYS A 157 13.71 -4.03 -5.45
N LEU A 158 13.05 -5.12 -5.10
CA LEU A 158 13.64 -6.42 -4.81
C LEU A 158 13.32 -7.38 -5.95
N THR A 159 14.35 -8.02 -6.49
CA THR A 159 14.25 -8.92 -7.66
C THR A 159 14.91 -10.25 -7.31
N ASP A 160 14.29 -11.37 -7.67
CA ASP A 160 14.89 -12.70 -7.59
C ASP A 160 15.87 -12.87 -8.76
N GLY A 161 17.15 -12.61 -8.51
CA GLY A 161 18.23 -12.74 -9.49
C GLY A 161 19.34 -11.70 -9.31
N PHE A 162 20.39 -11.83 -10.13
CA PHE A 162 21.44 -10.81 -10.18
C PHE A 162 20.92 -9.60 -10.96
N MET A 163 20.67 -8.50 -10.25
CA MET A 163 20.60 -7.20 -10.89
C MET A 163 22.01 -6.80 -11.29
N LEU A 164 22.26 -6.64 -12.59
CA LEU A 164 23.44 -5.90 -13.02
C LEU A 164 23.31 -4.50 -12.42
N PRO A 165 24.28 -4.02 -11.62
CA PRO A 165 24.28 -2.63 -11.22
C PRO A 165 24.26 -1.81 -12.51
N ASP A 166 23.32 -0.86 -12.60
CA ASP A 166 23.28 0.10 -13.70
C ASP A 166 24.71 0.65 -13.86
N PRO A 167 25.32 0.62 -15.07
CA PRO A 167 26.68 1.12 -15.28
C PRO A 167 26.77 2.55 -14.79
N GLN A 168 27.21 2.71 -13.54
CA GLN A 168 27.53 4.01 -12.99
C GLN A 168 28.56 4.60 -13.94
N ASN A 169 28.21 5.76 -14.47
CA ASN A 169 28.97 6.56 -15.40
C ASN A 169 30.41 6.74 -14.90
N ILE A 170 31.28 5.78 -15.23
CA ILE A 170 32.73 5.92 -15.15
C ILE A 170 33.12 6.90 -16.24
N SER A 171 32.87 8.18 -15.97
CA SER A 171 33.52 9.27 -16.65
C SER A 171 35.01 9.16 -16.32
N LEU A 172 35.72 8.40 -17.16
CA LEU A 172 37.17 8.41 -17.26
C LEU A 172 37.58 9.86 -17.54
N ARG A 173 37.86 10.64 -16.49
CA ARG A 173 38.58 11.90 -16.60
C ARG A 173 39.98 11.56 -17.11
N ARG A 174 40.17 11.74 -18.42
CA ARG A 174 41.48 11.86 -19.05
C ARG A 174 41.89 13.33 -19.03
#